data_AF-A0A2M7ZAH3-F1
#
_entry.id   AF-A0A2M7ZAH3-F1
#
_cell.length_a   1.000
_cell.length_b   1.000
_cell.length_c   1.000
_cell.angle_alpha   90.00
_cell.angle_beta   90.00
_cell.angle_gamma   90.00
#
_symmetry.space_group_name_H-M   'P 1'
#
loop_
_entity.id
_entity.type
_entity.pdbx_description
1 polymer ?
#
loop_
_entity_poly.entity_id
_entity_poly.type
_entity_poly.pdbx_seq_one_letter_code
_entity_poly.pdbx_strand_id
1 'polypeptide(L)'
;MPSQKLKSYLDENKIKYVTMVHSVAYTAQEIAALVHMPGKGVAKTVLIKVEGKLAISVLPASYKIDFDLLKKALKTDEVRLANEQEFKDKFPGCE
;
A
#
# COMPACT_ATOMS: atom_id res chain seq x y z
N MET A 1 -14.83 -4.57 6.44
CA MET A 1 -13.71 -4.89 5.52
C MET A 1 -13.35 -3.67 4.68
N PRO A 2 -12.08 -3.21 4.66
CA PRO A 2 -11.64 -2.06 3.86
C PRO A 2 -11.97 -2.17 2.37
N SER A 3 -11.97 -3.38 1.82
CA SER A 3 -12.34 -3.64 0.42
C SER A 3 -13.78 -3.26 0.09
N GLN A 4 -14.75 -3.57 0.97
CA GLN A 4 -16.15 -3.15 0.80
C GLN A 4 -16.28 -1.64 0.89
N LYS A 5 -15.65 -1.02 1.90
CA LYS A 5 -15.68 0.44 2.07
C LYS A 5 -15.07 1.16 0.87
N LEU A 6 -13.99 0.63 0.31
CA LEU A 6 -13.36 1.17 -0.90
C LEU A 6 -14.27 1.03 -2.12
N LYS A 7 -14.87 -0.14 -2.35
CA LYS A 7 -15.80 -0.36 -3.47
C LYS A 7 -16.97 0.61 -3.41
N SER A 8 -17.64 0.71 -2.26
CA SER A 8 -18.75 1.66 -2.07
C SER A 8 -18.34 3.10 -2.37
N TYR A 9 -17.17 3.54 -1.89
CA TYR A 9 -16.65 4.88 -2.18
C TYR A 9 -16.40 5.11 -3.68
N LEU A 10 -15.81 4.13 -4.37
CA LEU A 10 -15.55 4.23 -5.82
C LEU A 10 -16.86 4.23 -6.63
N ASP A 11 -17.82 3.40 -6.24
CA ASP A 11 -19.15 3.29 -6.87
C ASP A 11 -19.94 4.59 -6.72
N GLU A 12 -19.98 5.17 -5.51
CA GLU A 12 -20.61 6.46 -5.20
C GLU A 12 -20.03 7.60 -6.06
N ASN A 13 -18.72 7.57 -6.28
CA ASN A 13 -18.01 8.55 -7.11
C ASN A 13 -17.98 8.17 -8.61
N LYS A 14 -18.67 7.10 -9.01
CA LYS A 14 -18.75 6.61 -10.41
C LYS A 14 -17.38 6.37 -11.06
N ILE A 15 -16.41 5.91 -10.27
CA ILE A 15 -15.07 5.58 -10.75
C ILE A 15 -15.08 4.17 -11.37
N LYS A 16 -14.57 4.03 -12.59
CA LYS A 16 -14.44 2.74 -13.26
C LYS A 16 -13.30 1.93 -12.64
N TYR A 17 -13.57 0.71 -12.21
CA TYR A 17 -12.56 -0.25 -11.75
C TYR A 17 -12.96 -1.68 -12.12
N VAL A 18 -11.99 -2.59 -12.06
CA VAL A 18 -12.21 -4.04 -12.20
C VAL A 18 -11.65 -4.74 -10.97
N THR A 19 -12.34 -5.78 -10.49
CA THR A 19 -11.81 -6.66 -9.45
C THR A 19 -11.34 -7.95 -10.09
N MET A 20 -10.06 -8.29 -9.91
CA MET A 20 -9.49 -9.57 -10.32
C MET A 20 -9.26 -10.42 -9.08
N VAL A 21 -9.87 -11.60 -9.03
CA VAL A 21 -9.67 -12.57 -7.96
C VAL A 21 -8.67 -13.61 -8.47
N HIS A 22 -7.64 -13.89 -7.67
CA HIS A 22 -6.63 -14.90 -7.96
C HIS A 22 -6.39 -15.76 -6.71
N SER A 23 -5.76 -16.92 -6.90
CA SER A 23 -5.29 -17.75 -5.78
C SER A 23 -4.26 -16.98 -4.94
N VAL A 24 -4.15 -17.31 -3.66
CA VAL A 24 -3.19 -16.65 -2.75
C VAL A 24 -1.79 -16.70 -3.35
N ALA A 25 -1.15 -15.54 -3.44
CA ALA A 25 0.23 -15.36 -3.83
C ALA A 25 0.92 -14.52 -2.75
N TYR A 26 2.13 -14.89 -2.40
CA TYR A 26 2.86 -14.32 -1.26
C TYR A 26 3.83 -13.24 -1.70
N THR A 27 4.22 -13.23 -2.97
CA THR A 27 5.10 -12.21 -3.53
C THR A 27 4.40 -11.36 -4.57
N ALA A 28 4.84 -10.11 -4.68
CA ALA A 28 4.31 -9.21 -5.70
C ALA A 28 4.59 -9.68 -7.13
N GLN A 29 5.68 -10.44 -7.33
CA GLN A 29 6.02 -11.00 -8.63
C GLN A 29 5.11 -12.16 -9.00
N GLU A 30 4.72 -12.99 -8.03
CA GLU A 30 3.67 -14.02 -8.22
C GLU A 30 2.33 -13.37 -8.56
N ILE A 31 1.92 -12.32 -7.85
CA ILE A 31 0.69 -11.58 -8.17
C ILE A 31 0.76 -11.03 -9.60
N ALA A 32 1.86 -10.36 -9.96
CA ALA A 32 2.07 -9.81 -11.29
C ALA A 32 1.96 -10.88 -12.39
N ALA A 33 2.55 -12.06 -12.17
CA ALA A 33 2.45 -13.20 -13.08
C ALA A 33 1.00 -13.71 -13.19
N LEU A 34 0.28 -13.86 -12.08
CA LEU A 34 -1.10 -14.33 -12.06
C LEU A 34 -2.07 -13.38 -12.79
N VAL A 35 -1.88 -12.08 -12.63
CA VAL A 35 -2.73 -11.07 -13.27
C VAL A 35 -2.21 -10.61 -14.65
N HIS A 36 -1.18 -11.28 -15.19
CA HIS A 36 -0.57 -10.96 -16.49
C HIS A 36 -0.14 -9.48 -16.60
N MET A 37 0.34 -8.90 -15.51
CA MET A 37 0.85 -7.53 -15.47
C MET A 37 2.38 -7.54 -15.31
N PRO A 38 3.10 -6.58 -15.91
CA PRO A 38 4.52 -6.39 -15.58
C PRO A 38 4.64 -6.07 -14.08
N GLY A 39 5.66 -6.60 -13.39
CA GLY A 39 5.84 -6.42 -11.94
C GLY A 39 5.97 -4.96 -11.46
N LYS A 40 6.12 -3.99 -12.38
CA LYS A 40 6.05 -2.54 -12.10
C LYS A 40 4.61 -2.01 -12.02
N GLY A 41 3.63 -2.74 -12.56
CA GLY A 41 2.21 -2.38 -12.56
C GLY A 41 1.46 -2.79 -11.29
N VAL A 42 2.09 -3.55 -10.40
CA VAL A 42 1.55 -3.88 -9.08
C VAL A 42 2.08 -2.85 -8.08
N ALA A 43 1.19 -2.10 -7.43
CA ALA A 43 1.55 -1.21 -6.34
C ALA A 43 1.50 -1.96 -5.00
N LYS A 44 2.47 -1.69 -4.12
CA LYS A 44 2.40 -2.06 -2.71
C LYS A 44 2.29 -0.82 -1.84
N THR A 45 1.71 -1.00 -0.66
CA THR A 45 1.66 0.01 0.38
C THR A 45 2.67 -0.35 1.48
N VAL A 46 3.40 0.64 1.98
CA VAL A 46 4.31 0.49 3.12
C VAL A 46 3.98 1.57 4.12
N LEU A 47 3.74 1.17 5.37
CA LEU A 47 3.44 2.09 6.45
C LEU A 47 4.73 2.69 7.00
N ILE A 48 4.74 4.00 7.08
CA ILE A 48 5.85 4.78 7.62
C ILE A 48 5.33 5.72 8.71
N LYS A 49 6.24 6.15 9.57
CA LYS A 49 6.02 7.22 10.54
C LYS A 49 6.90 8.40 10.16
N VAL A 50 6.28 9.56 10.02
CA VAL A 50 6.91 10.83 9.69
C VAL A 50 6.52 11.83 10.78
N GLU A 51 7.49 12.34 11.53
CA GLU A 51 7.25 13.35 12.58
C GLU A 51 6.10 12.95 13.54
N GLY A 52 6.19 11.73 14.06
CA GLY A 52 5.17 11.16 14.95
C GLY A 52 3.86 10.72 14.28
N LYS A 53 3.63 11.04 13.01
CA LYS A 53 2.38 10.75 12.28
C LYS A 53 2.52 9.54 11.36
N LEU A 54 1.49 8.71 11.31
CA LEU A 54 1.44 7.59 10.36
C LEU A 54 1.13 8.09 8.95
N ALA A 55 1.82 7.52 7.97
CA ALA A 55 1.55 7.73 6.56
C ALA A 55 1.70 6.41 5.78
N ILE A 56 1.10 6.36 4.59
CA ILE A 56 1.21 5.24 3.65
C ILE A 56 2.06 5.69 2.46
N SER A 57 3.17 5.00 2.23
CA SER A 57 3.94 5.11 1.00
C SER A 57 3.40 4.11 -0.02
N VAL A 58 3.15 4.57 -1.26
CA VAL A 58 2.68 3.75 -2.37
C VAL A 58 3.77 3.71 -3.44
N LEU A 59 4.23 2.52 -3.78
CA LEU A 59 5.32 2.33 -4.74
C LEU A 59 5.12 1.03 -5.53
N PRO A 60 5.76 0.86 -6.69
CA PRO A 60 5.80 -0.42 -7.37
C PRO A 60 6.29 -1.51 -6.43
N ALA A 61 5.66 -2.67 -6.48
CA ALA A 61 5.88 -3.69 -5.48
C ALA A 61 7.30 -4.30 -5.54
N SER A 62 7.95 -4.20 -6.69
CA SER A 62 9.37 -4.51 -6.92
C SER A 62 10.35 -3.50 -6.32
N TYR A 63 9.91 -2.33 -5.86
CA TYR A 63 10.79 -1.26 -5.39
C TYR A 63 10.95 -1.30 -3.86
N LYS A 64 12.01 -0.68 -3.33
CA LYS A 64 12.20 -0.49 -1.90
C LYS A 64 12.20 1.01 -1.58
N ILE A 65 11.76 1.36 -0.38
CA ILE A 65 11.86 2.74 0.10
C ILE A 65 13.33 3.02 0.41
N ASP A 66 13.85 4.07 -0.20
CA ASP A 66 15.09 4.71 0.20
C ASP A 66 14.74 5.77 1.25
N PHE A 67 15.07 5.50 2.52
CA PHE A 67 14.75 6.40 3.62
C PHE A 67 15.57 7.69 3.57
N ASP A 68 16.79 7.67 3.03
CA ASP A 68 17.60 8.88 2.90
C ASP A 68 17.02 9.81 1.84
N LEU A 69 16.59 9.25 0.70
CA LEU A 69 15.87 10.00 -0.32
C LEU A 69 14.55 10.55 0.21
N LEU A 70 13.81 9.74 0.97
CA LEU A 70 12.50 10.12 1.53
C LEU A 70 12.64 11.25 2.56
N LYS A 71 13.63 11.17 3.47
CA LYS A 71 13.95 12.24 4.42
C LYS A 71 14.28 13.56 3.74
N LYS A 72 15.13 13.50 2.70
CA LYS A 72 15.46 14.69 1.88
C LYS A 72 14.23 15.28 1.19
N ALA A 73 13.37 14.45 0.62
CA ALA A 73 12.16 14.89 -0.06
C ALA A 73 11.15 15.54 0.91
N LEU A 74 11.01 14.97 2.11
CA LEU A 74 10.12 15.46 3.16
C LEU A 74 10.73 16.58 4.02
N LYS A 75 12.02 16.89 3.83
CA LYS A 75 12.80 17.87 4.62
C LYS A 75 12.74 17.60 6.12
N THR A 76 12.80 16.34 6.50
CA THR A 76 12.76 15.90 7.91
C THR A 76 13.58 14.63 8.08
N ASP A 77 14.30 14.53 9.19
CA ASP A 77 15.07 13.35 9.54
C ASP A 77 14.23 12.29 10.28
N GLU A 78 13.05 12.66 10.76
CA GLU A 78 12.17 11.79 11.54
C GLU A 78 11.27 10.94 10.63
N VAL A 79 11.89 10.07 9.85
CA VAL A 79 11.19 9.11 8.99
C VAL A 79 11.66 7.68 9.29
N ARG A 80 10.71 6.79 9.60
CA ARG A 80 10.98 5.36 9.82
C ARG A 80 9.83 4.48 9.33
N LEU A 81 10.09 3.18 9.26
CA LEU A 81 9.03 2.18 9.09
C LEU A 81 8.11 2.17 10.32
N ALA A 82 6.81 2.05 10.12
CA ALA A 82 5.85 1.92 11.22
C ALA A 82 5.82 0.46 11.72
N ASN A 83 5.69 0.27 13.03
CA ASN A 83 5.50 -1.06 13.59
C ASN A 83 4.04 -1.51 13.40
N GLU A 84 3.80 -2.81 13.28
CA GLU A 84 2.44 -3.36 13.07
C GLU A 84 1.47 -2.98 14.19
N GLN A 85 1.95 -2.92 15.44
CA GLN A 85 1.16 -2.49 16.60
C GLN A 85 0.67 -1.04 16.49
N GLU A 86 1.41 -0.17 15.79
CA GLU A 86 1.00 1.22 15.59
C GLU A 86 -0.15 1.35 14.57
N PHE A 87 -0.40 0.30 13.78
CA PHE A 87 -1.39 0.29 12.71
C PHE A 87 -2.64 -0.52 13.02
N LYS A 88 -2.53 -1.59 13.81
CA LYS A 88 -3.58 -2.60 14.00
C LYS A 88 -4.97 -2.01 14.24
N ASP A 89 -5.07 -0.96 15.04
CA ASP A 89 -6.34 -0.35 15.43
C ASP A 89 -6.87 0.70 14.44
N LYS A 90 -6.08 1.10 13.43
CA LYS A 90 -6.46 2.12 12.43
C LYS A 90 -7.36 1.58 11.32
N PHE A 91 -7.32 0.28 11.04
CA PHE A 91 -8.07 -0.35 9.94
C PHE A 91 -8.86 -1.57 10.44
N PRO A 92 -9.89 -1.36 11.29
CA PRO A 92 -10.73 -2.45 11.78
C PRO A 92 -11.38 -3.21 10.60
N GLY A 93 -11.08 -4.51 10.52
CA GLY A 93 -11.60 -5.42 9.50
C GLY A 93 -10.72 -5.58 8.25
N CYS A 94 -9.46 -5.13 8.29
CA CYS A 94 -8.41 -5.59 7.37
C CYS A 94 -7.76 -6.84 7.98
N GLU A 95 -8.16 -8.02 7.52
CA GLU A 95 -7.35 -9.25 7.65
C GLU A 95 -6.47 -9.40 6.40
#